data_AF-A0A0P9N2N8-F1
#
_entry.id   AF-A0A0P9N2N8-F1
#
_cell.length_a   1.000
_cell.length_b   1.000
_cell.length_c   1.000
_cell.angle_alpha   90.00
_cell.angle_beta   90.00
_cell.angle_gamma   90.00
#
_symmetry.space_group_name_H-M   'P 1'
#
loop_
_entity.id
_entity.type
_entity.pdbx_description
1 polymer ?
#
loop_
_entity_poly.entity_id
_entity_poly.type
_entity_poly.pdbx_seq_one_letter_code
_entity_poly.pdbx_strand_id
1 'polypeptide(L)'
;MLRQSDIIGFESVDALSCGHTLCSHAAFNGAARLMPTIMLLQTPPPEFIRSQIQQMVVDYVTDISMVAIAPSNPLYNLYQYGVGYEVHLYLNAMDGSQNLAVELIVALDDEDPETVLGFLLYLPVQDDPQACAVAYMAVRESHRRQGIARSMLSKMVGRYPHAELYCVVGKVAYFEALGFQVLGARGPQVIMNTLDHGTDGLLAVMDIAPIYSSVEVRQIHAYLLKQHGKRAMVDAEKQRDRHLDRMTRDARAFAEQRLENPGVPEGVAQASRLH
;
A
#
# COMPACT_ATOMS: atom_id res chain seq x y z
N MET A 1 -3.21 -20.57 -18.74
CA MET A 1 -3.28 -19.55 -19.81
C MET A 1 -4.00 -18.40 -19.16
N LEU A 2 -3.24 -17.55 -18.46
CA LEU A 2 -3.74 -16.33 -17.84
C LEU A 2 -4.47 -15.56 -18.95
N ARG A 3 -5.75 -15.26 -18.77
CA ARG A 3 -6.50 -14.62 -19.84
C ARG A 3 -5.94 -13.22 -20.01
N GLN A 4 -5.94 -12.74 -21.24
CA GLN A 4 -5.55 -11.36 -21.55
C GLN A 4 -6.48 -10.32 -20.86
N SER A 5 -7.63 -10.76 -20.34
CA SER A 5 -8.52 -10.01 -19.46
C SER A 5 -8.08 -9.98 -17.98
N ASP A 6 -7.05 -10.74 -17.58
CA ASP A 6 -6.34 -10.60 -16.30
C ASP A 6 -5.25 -9.50 -16.37
N ILE A 7 -4.98 -8.98 -17.57
CA ILE A 7 -4.08 -7.84 -17.84
C ILE A 7 -4.95 -6.59 -17.94
N ILE A 8 -5.61 -6.22 -16.84
CA ILE A 8 -6.10 -4.87 -16.66
C ILE A 8 -4.89 -4.08 -16.17
N GLY A 9 -4.37 -3.22 -17.06
CA GLY A 9 -3.29 -2.31 -16.74
C GLY A 9 -3.67 -1.36 -15.61
N PHE A 10 -2.65 -0.97 -14.86
CA PHE A 10 -2.59 0.26 -14.08
C PHE A 10 -3.82 0.61 -13.23
N GLU A 11 -3.81 0.29 -11.94
CA GLU A 11 -3.69 1.30 -10.86
C GLU A 11 -3.83 0.72 -9.46
N SER A 12 -3.01 1.33 -8.60
CA SER A 12 -2.36 0.89 -7.37
C SER A 12 -3.26 0.56 -6.14
N VAL A 13 -2.64 -0.21 -5.22
CA VAL A 13 -2.80 -0.41 -3.75
C VAL A 13 -3.86 -1.37 -3.18
N ASP A 14 -3.62 -1.87 -1.94
CA ASP A 14 -4.30 -2.89 -1.13
C ASP A 14 -4.45 -2.64 0.37
N ALA A 15 -5.34 -3.51 0.88
CA ALA A 15 -5.72 -4.01 2.20
C ALA A 15 -4.82 -3.86 3.43
N LEU A 16 -5.44 -3.99 4.60
CA LEU A 16 -4.89 -4.73 5.74
C LEU A 16 -6.01 -5.26 6.62
N SER A 17 -5.79 -6.49 7.04
CA SER A 17 -6.58 -7.40 7.87
C SER A 17 -6.62 -7.06 9.38
N CYS A 18 -7.54 -7.71 10.08
CA CYS A 18 -7.60 -7.96 11.53
C CYS A 18 -8.09 -9.41 11.69
N GLY A 19 -7.67 -10.30 12.60
CA GLY A 19 -6.95 -10.24 13.87
C GLY A 19 -7.66 -11.17 14.86
N HIS A 20 -6.94 -11.81 15.81
CA HIS A 20 -7.40 -12.35 17.13
C HIS A 20 -6.30 -13.30 17.68
N THR A 21 -5.88 -13.39 18.95
CA THR A 21 -6.31 -13.00 20.32
C THR A 21 -5.04 -13.12 21.22
N LEU A 22 -4.76 -12.36 22.29
CA LEU A 22 -5.14 -12.61 23.70
C LEU A 22 -4.38 -11.62 24.60
N CYS A 23 -5.06 -11.15 25.66
CA CYS A 23 -4.54 -10.27 26.69
C CYS A 23 -3.43 -10.89 27.54
N SER A 24 -2.41 -10.11 27.88
CA SER A 24 -1.77 -10.21 29.19
C SER A 24 -1.16 -8.86 29.61
N HIS A 25 -1.39 -8.51 30.88
CA HIS A 25 -0.91 -7.30 31.55
C HIS A 25 0.63 -7.33 31.68
N ALA A 26 1.30 -6.25 31.26
CA ALA A 26 2.65 -5.95 31.70
C ALA A 26 2.83 -4.43 31.85
N ALA A 27 3.60 -4.08 32.88
CA ALA A 27 3.65 -2.77 33.54
C ALA A 27 4.09 -1.61 32.63
N PHE A 28 3.42 -0.49 32.84
CA PHE A 28 3.79 0.84 32.35
C PHE A 28 5.13 1.25 32.99
N ASN A 29 6.21 1.25 32.21
CA ASN A 29 7.39 2.06 32.48
C ASN A 29 7.50 3.08 31.35
N GLY A 30 7.58 4.36 31.72
CA GLY A 30 7.70 5.48 30.80
C GLY A 30 9.00 5.41 30.03
N ALA A 31 8.98 4.79 28.86
CA ALA A 31 10.01 4.98 27.85
C ALA A 31 9.82 6.38 27.23
N ALA A 32 10.91 7.13 27.13
CA ALA A 32 10.97 8.30 26.26
C ALA A 32 10.41 7.89 24.89
N ARG A 33 9.60 8.75 24.26
CA ARG A 33 9.14 8.51 22.89
C ARG A 33 10.36 8.57 21.97
N LEU A 34 11.01 7.42 21.76
CA LEU A 34 12.00 7.22 20.73
C LEU A 34 11.36 7.60 19.40
N MET A 35 11.98 8.55 18.70
CA MET A 35 11.45 9.09 17.45
C MET A 35 12.32 8.55 16.32
N PRO A 36 11.75 7.81 15.36
CA PRO A 36 12.53 7.27 14.26
C PRO A 36 13.20 8.38 13.46
N THR A 37 14.41 8.11 12.98
CA THR A 37 15.09 9.02 12.06
C THR A 37 14.47 8.89 10.67
N ILE A 38 13.85 9.98 10.17
CA ILE A 38 13.20 9.99 8.85
C ILE A 38 14.16 10.53 7.78
N MET A 39 14.65 9.64 6.93
CA MET A 39 15.60 9.92 5.85
C MET A 39 14.90 9.94 4.48
N LEU A 40 15.23 10.93 3.65
CA LEU A 40 14.81 11.01 2.24
C LEU A 40 15.96 10.50 1.36
N LEU A 41 15.63 9.65 0.41
CA LEU A 41 16.52 9.10 -0.61
C LEU A 41 15.95 9.42 -1.98
N GLN A 42 16.77 10.05 -2.82
CA GLN A 42 16.46 10.36 -4.23
C GLN A 42 17.36 9.57 -5.19
N THR A 43 18.16 8.67 -4.63
CA THR A 43 19.02 7.71 -5.34
C THR A 43 18.79 6.33 -4.74
N PRO A 44 19.16 5.25 -5.45
CA PRO A 44 18.91 3.90 -4.96
C PRO A 44 19.47 3.68 -3.54
N PRO A 45 18.70 3.05 -2.63
CA PRO A 45 19.15 2.85 -1.26
C PRO A 45 20.36 1.89 -1.18
N PRO A 46 21.20 2.02 -0.15
CA PRO A 46 22.19 1.00 0.20
C PRO A 46 21.57 -0.39 0.36
N GLU A 47 22.37 -1.43 0.14
CA GLU A 47 21.88 -2.81 0.11
C GLU A 47 21.17 -3.25 1.41
N PHE A 48 21.66 -2.82 2.58
CA PHE A 48 21.04 -3.18 3.85
C PHE A 48 19.62 -2.60 4.03
N ILE A 49 19.36 -1.40 3.48
CA ILE A 49 18.03 -0.78 3.48
C ILE A 49 17.15 -1.49 2.44
N ARG A 50 17.70 -1.71 1.24
CA ARG A 50 17.01 -2.40 0.14
C ARG A 50 16.51 -3.78 0.57
N SER A 51 17.38 -4.59 1.16
CA SER A 51 17.07 -5.94 1.62
C SER A 51 15.96 -5.94 2.69
N GLN A 52 15.98 -4.98 3.63
CA GLN A 52 14.93 -4.86 4.64
C GLN A 52 13.59 -4.39 4.06
N ILE A 53 13.60 -3.46 3.10
CA ILE A 53 12.37 -3.05 2.39
C ILE A 53 11.78 -4.25 1.65
N GLN A 54 12.60 -5.01 0.94
CA GLN A 54 12.16 -6.22 0.23
C GLN A 54 11.56 -7.26 1.18
N GLN A 55 12.19 -7.48 2.33
CA GLN A 55 11.64 -8.37 3.36
C GLN A 55 10.28 -7.87 3.86
N MET A 56 10.15 -6.58 4.17
CA MET A 56 8.87 -5.99 4.58
C MET A 56 7.79 -6.13 3.49
N VAL A 57 8.15 -6.01 2.22
CA VAL A 57 7.22 -6.19 1.10
C VAL A 57 6.70 -7.63 1.02
N VAL A 58 7.59 -8.61 1.19
CA VAL A 58 7.21 -10.03 1.21
C VAL A 58 6.31 -10.35 2.39
N ASP A 59 6.67 -9.87 3.58
CA ASP A 59 5.94 -10.14 4.83
C ASP A 59 4.56 -9.48 4.84
N TYR A 60 4.44 -8.31 4.21
CA TYR A 60 3.24 -7.48 4.23
C TYR A 60 2.53 -7.42 2.87
N VAL A 61 2.70 -8.39 1.97
CA VAL A 61 2.10 -8.30 0.61
C VAL A 61 0.58 -8.15 0.65
N THR A 62 -0.12 -8.86 1.55
CA THR A 62 -1.57 -8.73 1.76
C THR A 62 -1.94 -7.28 2.07
N ASP A 63 -1.01 -6.60 2.74
CA ASP A 63 -1.18 -5.31 3.36
C ASP A 63 -0.88 -4.14 2.39
N ILE A 64 -0.22 -4.41 1.26
CA ILE A 64 0.33 -3.36 0.40
C ILE A 64 0.14 -3.60 -1.10
N SER A 65 -0.22 -4.81 -1.56
CA SER A 65 -0.41 -5.14 -3.00
C SER A 65 -1.62 -4.42 -3.66
N MET A 66 -2.39 -4.96 -4.60
CA MET A 66 -3.75 -4.38 -4.91
C MET A 66 -4.92 -5.38 -4.93
N VAL A 67 -4.59 -6.63 -4.64
CA VAL A 67 -5.45 -7.81 -4.74
C VAL A 67 -5.90 -8.37 -3.38
N ALA A 68 -5.30 -7.87 -2.32
CA ALA A 68 -5.43 -8.12 -0.89
C ALA A 68 -5.34 -9.60 -0.58
N ILE A 69 -4.46 -10.27 -1.33
CA ILE A 69 -4.55 -11.71 -1.41
C ILE A 69 -4.18 -12.33 -0.07
N ALA A 70 -5.13 -13.06 0.50
CA ALA A 70 -4.93 -13.69 1.80
C ALA A 70 -3.84 -14.77 1.72
N PRO A 71 -3.03 -14.97 2.79
CA PRO A 71 -2.00 -16.02 2.85
C PRO A 71 -2.53 -17.45 2.63
N SER A 72 -3.82 -17.67 2.88
CA SER A 72 -4.47 -18.97 2.65
C SER A 72 -4.76 -19.27 1.17
N ASN A 73 -4.70 -18.27 0.28
CA ASN A 73 -4.97 -18.46 -1.13
C ASN A 73 -3.74 -19.10 -1.81
N PRO A 74 -3.89 -20.21 -2.58
CA PRO A 74 -2.77 -20.85 -3.29
C PRO A 74 -1.94 -19.93 -4.20
N LEU A 75 -2.50 -18.82 -4.68
CA LEU A 75 -1.81 -17.83 -5.51
C LEU A 75 -0.93 -16.86 -4.70
N TYR A 76 -0.96 -16.90 -3.36
CA TYR A 76 -0.27 -15.95 -2.49
C TYR A 76 1.21 -15.77 -2.83
N ASN A 77 1.96 -16.88 -2.99
CA ASN A 77 3.39 -16.84 -3.30
C ASN A 77 3.69 -16.22 -4.67
N LEU A 78 2.76 -16.33 -5.63
CA LEU A 78 2.89 -15.69 -6.94
C LEU A 78 2.80 -14.16 -6.81
N TYR A 79 1.89 -13.66 -5.98
CA TYR A 79 1.76 -12.22 -5.71
C TYR A 79 2.89 -11.70 -4.83
N GLN A 80 3.38 -12.47 -3.84
CA GLN A 80 4.58 -12.11 -3.09
C GLN A 80 5.76 -11.85 -4.02
N TYR A 81 5.99 -12.74 -5.00
CA TYR A 81 7.03 -12.54 -6.00
C TYR A 81 6.76 -11.32 -6.88
N GLY A 82 5.54 -11.19 -7.42
CA GLY A 82 5.18 -10.10 -8.33
C GLY A 82 5.39 -8.72 -7.70
N VAL A 83 4.86 -8.51 -6.49
CA VAL A 83 4.94 -7.23 -5.76
C VAL A 83 6.35 -6.97 -5.26
N GLY A 84 7.05 -7.99 -4.76
CA GLY A 84 8.47 -7.87 -4.39
C GLY A 84 9.33 -7.41 -5.57
N TYR A 85 9.13 -8.03 -6.74
CA TYR A 85 9.86 -7.68 -7.95
C TYR A 85 9.49 -6.29 -8.48
N GLU A 86 8.22 -5.90 -8.41
CA GLU A 86 7.79 -4.54 -8.75
C GLU A 86 8.49 -3.49 -7.87
N VAL A 87 8.48 -3.65 -6.55
CA VAL A 87 9.19 -2.74 -5.64
C VAL A 87 10.69 -2.76 -5.93
N HIS A 88 11.27 -3.92 -6.25
CA HIS A 88 12.69 -4.01 -6.63
C HIS A 88 13.00 -3.14 -7.86
N LEU A 89 12.13 -3.20 -8.87
CA LEU A 89 12.27 -2.39 -10.08
C LEU A 89 12.11 -0.90 -9.81
N TYR A 90 11.18 -0.47 -8.95
CA TYR A 90 11.08 0.93 -8.52
C TYR A 90 12.36 1.41 -7.83
N LEU A 91 12.91 0.61 -6.91
CA LEU A 91 14.15 0.96 -6.20
C LEU A 91 15.36 1.03 -7.14
N ASN A 92 15.35 0.26 -8.24
CA ASN A 92 16.38 0.37 -9.28
C ASN A 92 16.19 1.63 -10.12
N ALA A 93 14.95 1.97 -10.48
CA ALA A 93 14.63 3.14 -11.30
C ALA A 93 15.00 4.48 -10.66
N MET A 94 15.27 4.51 -9.33
CA MET A 94 15.78 5.69 -8.63
C MET A 94 17.12 6.22 -9.16
N ASP A 95 17.85 5.45 -9.97
CA ASP A 95 19.05 5.93 -10.67
C ASP A 95 18.77 6.77 -11.93
N GLY A 96 17.48 6.92 -12.30
CA GLY A 96 17.02 7.64 -13.48
C GLY A 96 17.00 6.81 -14.77
N SER A 97 17.36 5.52 -14.73
CA SER A 97 17.48 4.66 -15.91
C SER A 97 16.19 4.43 -16.70
N GLN A 98 15.02 4.58 -16.06
CA GLN A 98 13.71 4.23 -16.65
C GLN A 98 12.82 5.45 -16.96
N ASN A 99 13.38 6.67 -16.97
CA ASN A 99 12.62 7.92 -17.10
C ASN A 99 11.43 8.00 -16.12
N LEU A 100 11.61 7.38 -14.95
CA LEU A 100 10.62 7.26 -13.89
C LEU A 100 11.19 7.96 -12.67
N ALA A 101 10.53 9.02 -12.22
CA ALA A 101 10.89 9.69 -10.99
C ALA A 101 10.37 8.86 -9.81
N VAL A 102 11.30 8.34 -8.99
CA VAL A 102 10.98 7.57 -7.79
C VAL A 102 11.75 8.17 -6.63
N GLU A 103 11.03 8.52 -5.57
CA GLU A 103 11.63 8.98 -4.31
C GLU A 103 11.24 8.02 -3.18
N LEU A 104 12.12 7.90 -2.19
CA LEU A 104 11.95 6.97 -1.08
C LEU A 104 12.17 7.71 0.24
N ILE A 105 11.24 7.58 1.17
CA ILE A 105 11.43 7.95 2.56
C ILE A 105 11.55 6.66 3.38
N VAL A 106 12.54 6.61 4.27
CA VAL A 106 12.70 5.51 5.23
C VAL A 106 12.67 6.05 6.65
N ALA A 107 12.05 5.28 7.53
CA ALA A 107 12.13 5.47 8.97
C ALA A 107 13.14 4.47 9.53
N LEU A 108 14.24 4.98 10.09
CA LEU A 108 15.26 4.19 10.75
C LEU A 108 15.06 4.24 12.26
N ASP A 109 15.44 3.17 12.94
CA ASP A 109 15.50 3.11 14.40
C ASP A 109 16.57 4.11 14.90
N ASP A 110 16.30 4.77 16.03
CA ASP A 110 17.19 5.79 16.60
C ASP A 110 18.29 5.18 17.48
N GLU A 111 18.07 4.00 18.04
CA GLU A 111 19.08 3.23 18.79
C GLU A 111 19.94 2.38 17.84
N ASP A 112 19.34 1.85 16.77
CA ASP A 112 20.02 1.08 15.73
C ASP A 112 19.73 1.63 14.31
N PRO A 113 20.49 2.62 13.81
CA PRO A 113 20.25 3.22 12.49
C PRO A 113 20.38 2.26 11.29
N GLU A 114 20.89 1.04 11.47
CA GLU A 114 20.86 0.02 10.43
C GLU A 114 19.48 -0.64 10.29
N THR A 115 18.59 -0.46 11.26
CA THR A 115 17.26 -1.06 11.30
C THR A 115 16.20 -0.17 10.63
N VAL A 116 15.53 -0.71 9.60
CA VAL A 116 14.41 -0.04 8.90
C VAL A 116 13.07 -0.35 9.59
N LEU A 117 12.47 0.65 10.22
CA LEU A 117 11.16 0.57 10.88
C LEU A 117 9.99 0.81 9.94
N GLY A 118 10.23 1.50 8.83
CA GLY A 118 9.20 1.82 7.84
C GLY A 118 9.77 2.37 6.55
N PHE A 119 8.99 2.28 5.47
CA PHE A 119 9.30 2.92 4.21
C PHE A 119 8.06 3.51 3.56
N LEU A 120 8.28 4.53 2.72
CA LEU A 120 7.30 5.21 1.89
C LEU A 120 7.95 5.47 0.52
N LEU A 121 7.53 4.70 -0.48
CA LEU A 121 7.93 4.83 -1.87
C LEU A 121 6.84 5.61 -2.61
N TYR A 122 7.21 6.69 -3.28
CA TYR A 122 6.28 7.60 -3.92
C TYR A 122 6.86 8.16 -5.23
N LEU A 123 5.96 8.64 -6.06
CA LEU A 123 6.21 9.03 -7.44
C LEU A 123 5.85 10.51 -7.60
N PRO A 124 6.84 11.40 -7.75
CA PRO A 124 6.59 12.78 -8.16
C PRO A 124 5.88 12.82 -9.51
N VAL A 125 4.92 13.72 -9.66
CA VAL A 125 4.12 13.87 -10.89
C VAL A 125 4.91 14.70 -11.90
N GLN A 126 4.90 14.29 -13.17
CA GLN A 126 5.49 15.07 -14.24
C GLN A 126 4.57 16.25 -14.58
N ASP A 127 5.17 17.40 -14.87
CA ASP A 127 4.48 18.66 -15.16
C ASP A 127 3.66 19.25 -13.99
N ASP A 128 3.75 18.66 -12.78
CA ASP A 128 3.22 19.23 -11.54
C ASP A 128 4.25 19.07 -10.40
N PRO A 129 5.09 20.09 -10.14
CA PRO A 129 6.15 20.01 -9.13
C PRO A 129 5.64 20.03 -7.69
N GLN A 130 4.34 20.22 -7.47
CA GLN A 130 3.72 20.17 -6.14
C GLN A 130 3.02 18.83 -5.88
N ALA A 131 2.89 17.98 -6.91
CA ALA A 131 2.14 16.75 -6.83
C ALA A 131 3.00 15.48 -6.76
N CYS A 132 2.53 14.51 -5.97
CA CYS A 132 3.08 13.16 -5.92
C CYS A 132 1.98 12.13 -5.64
N ALA A 133 2.26 10.86 -5.96
CA ALA A 133 1.42 9.74 -5.57
C ALA A 133 2.20 8.71 -4.74
N VAL A 134 1.60 8.20 -3.68
CA VAL A 134 2.15 7.08 -2.90
C VAL A 134 1.99 5.79 -3.69
N ALA A 135 3.10 5.10 -3.95
CA ALA A 135 3.08 3.79 -4.59
C ALA A 135 3.03 2.66 -3.55
N TYR A 136 3.92 2.69 -2.56
CA TYR A 136 3.98 1.69 -1.49
C TYR A 136 4.36 2.30 -0.15
N MET A 137 3.72 1.86 0.93
CA MET A 137 4.08 2.26 2.28
C MET A 137 3.89 1.09 3.23
N ALA A 138 4.88 0.85 4.09
CA ALA A 138 4.75 -0.11 5.18
C ALA A 138 5.47 0.38 6.45
N VAL A 139 4.95 -0.06 7.60
CA VAL A 139 5.61 0.07 8.89
C VAL A 139 5.70 -1.32 9.50
N ARG A 140 6.88 -1.64 10.03
CA ARG A 140 7.17 -2.90 10.70
C ARG A 140 6.11 -3.17 11.75
N GLU A 141 5.57 -4.39 11.77
CA GLU A 141 4.39 -4.73 12.57
C GLU A 141 4.52 -4.36 14.04
N SER A 142 5.68 -4.67 14.64
CA SER A 142 6.01 -4.35 16.04
C SER A 142 6.08 -2.85 16.35
N HIS A 143 6.12 -1.99 15.33
CA HIS A 143 6.27 -0.54 15.44
C HIS A 143 5.06 0.23 14.87
N ARG A 144 3.98 -0.47 14.51
CA ARG A 144 2.72 0.15 14.07
C ARG A 144 2.10 0.94 15.23
N ARG A 145 1.30 1.97 14.90
CA ARG A 145 0.61 2.87 15.86
C ARG A 145 1.54 3.74 16.73
N GLN A 146 2.83 3.82 16.40
CA GLN A 146 3.80 4.68 17.08
C GLN A 146 4.04 6.02 16.34
N GLY A 147 3.21 6.34 15.34
CA GLY A 147 3.33 7.59 14.57
C GLY A 147 4.34 7.55 13.41
N ILE A 148 4.99 6.40 13.13
CA ILE A 148 5.99 6.28 12.06
C ILE A 148 5.43 6.63 10.68
N ALA A 149 4.28 6.03 10.30
CA ALA A 149 3.62 6.33 9.03
C ALA A 149 3.25 7.83 8.92
N ARG A 150 2.77 8.43 10.02
CA ARG A 150 2.50 9.88 10.08
C ARG A 150 3.75 10.68 9.80
N SER A 151 4.88 10.37 10.45
CA SER A 151 6.14 11.08 10.26
C SER A 151 6.66 10.98 8.82
N MET A 152 6.56 9.80 8.19
CA MET A 152 6.94 9.62 6.78
C MET A 152 6.05 10.43 5.84
N LEU A 153 4.72 10.34 6.00
CA LEU A 153 3.76 11.09 5.18
C LEU A 153 3.87 12.60 5.38
N SER A 154 4.05 13.08 6.61
CA SER A 154 4.26 14.51 6.87
C SER A 154 5.53 15.03 6.19
N LYS A 155 6.61 14.24 6.14
CA LYS A 155 7.82 14.60 5.40
C LYS A 155 7.58 14.66 3.89
N MET A 156 6.81 13.71 3.34
CA MET A 156 6.41 13.70 1.93
C MET A 156 5.53 14.91 1.58
N VAL A 157 4.44 15.14 2.33
CA VAL A 157 3.51 16.25 2.09
C VAL A 157 4.17 17.62 2.29
N GLY A 158 5.15 17.71 3.19
CA GLY A 158 5.97 18.93 3.32
C GLY A 158 6.78 19.28 2.06
N ARG A 159 6.99 18.31 1.16
CA ARG A 159 7.66 18.49 -0.14
C ARG A 159 6.65 18.60 -1.29
N TYR A 160 5.57 17.83 -1.23
CA TYR A 160 4.50 17.78 -2.23
C TYR A 160 3.15 18.02 -1.54
N PRO A 161 2.68 19.28 -1.48
CA PRO A 161 1.40 19.61 -0.84
C PRO A 161 0.20 18.92 -1.48
N HIS A 162 0.31 18.52 -2.76
CA HIS A 162 -0.70 17.75 -3.48
C HIS A 162 -0.30 16.27 -3.49
N ALA A 163 -0.82 15.49 -2.55
CA ALA A 163 -0.49 14.07 -2.44
C ALA A 163 -1.71 13.22 -2.70
N GLU A 164 -1.56 12.23 -3.58
CA GLU A 164 -2.58 11.21 -3.84
C GLU A 164 -2.12 9.86 -3.29
N LEU A 165 -3.06 9.07 -2.77
CA LEU A 165 -2.85 7.67 -2.46
C LEU A 165 -4.13 6.87 -2.66
N TYR A 166 -3.94 5.57 -2.86
CA TYR A 166 -5.02 4.61 -2.97
C TYR A 166 -4.98 3.73 -1.72
N CYS A 167 -6.14 3.45 -1.14
CA CYS A 167 -6.22 2.57 0.02
C CYS A 167 -7.56 1.86 0.11
N VAL A 168 -7.59 0.72 0.80
CA VAL A 168 -8.86 0.05 1.08
C VAL A 168 -9.68 0.87 2.06
N VAL A 169 -11.00 0.65 2.03
CA VAL A 169 -11.98 1.26 2.94
C VAL A 169 -11.51 1.23 4.41
N GLY A 170 -11.00 0.09 4.88
CA GLY A 170 -10.54 -0.08 6.26
C GLY A 170 -9.35 0.80 6.66
N LYS A 171 -8.68 1.46 5.71
CA LYS A 171 -7.57 2.38 5.97
C LYS A 171 -7.95 3.86 5.86
N VAL A 172 -9.13 4.20 5.33
CA VAL A 172 -9.53 5.58 5.04
C VAL A 172 -9.43 6.48 6.28
N ALA A 173 -10.02 6.07 7.40
CA ALA A 173 -10.00 6.86 8.63
C ALA A 173 -8.59 7.20 9.13
N TYR A 174 -7.58 6.35 8.85
CA TYR A 174 -6.20 6.66 9.21
C TYR A 174 -5.63 7.79 8.35
N PHE A 175 -5.92 7.82 7.06
CA PHE A 175 -5.45 8.85 6.14
C PHE A 175 -6.22 10.16 6.30
N GLU A 176 -7.50 10.10 6.63
CA GLU A 176 -8.29 11.29 7.00
C GLU A 176 -7.72 11.99 8.21
N ALA A 177 -7.32 11.25 9.24
CA ALA A 177 -6.62 11.80 10.40
C ALA A 177 -5.24 12.41 10.07
N LEU A 178 -4.75 12.24 8.83
CA LEU A 178 -3.51 12.82 8.31
C LEU A 178 -3.75 13.95 7.30
N GLY A 179 -5.01 14.37 7.10
CA GLY A 179 -5.37 15.48 6.21
C GLY A 179 -5.68 15.07 4.77
N PHE A 180 -5.82 13.78 4.49
CA PHE A 180 -6.36 13.33 3.21
C PHE A 180 -7.89 13.33 3.24
N GLN A 181 -8.51 13.45 2.07
CA GLN A 181 -9.95 13.34 1.88
C GLN A 181 -10.26 12.40 0.72
N VAL A 182 -11.46 11.82 0.75
CA VAL A 182 -11.94 10.93 -0.30
C VAL A 182 -12.30 11.75 -1.54
N LEU A 183 -11.72 11.39 -2.69
CA LEU A 183 -12.11 11.94 -4.00
C LEU A 183 -12.98 10.98 -4.81
N GLY A 184 -12.93 9.69 -4.51
CA GLY A 184 -13.66 8.69 -5.27
C GLY A 184 -13.18 7.28 -4.95
N ALA A 185 -13.45 6.36 -5.87
CA ALA A 185 -12.97 5.00 -5.81
C ALA A 185 -12.46 4.56 -7.18
N ARG A 186 -11.42 3.72 -7.18
CA ARG A 186 -10.95 3.03 -8.37
C ARG A 186 -10.71 1.56 -8.06
N GLY A 187 -11.44 0.71 -8.77
CA GLY A 187 -11.41 -0.73 -8.53
C GLY A 187 -11.61 -1.03 -7.04
N PRO A 188 -10.76 -1.83 -6.39
CA PRO A 188 -10.88 -2.19 -4.99
C PRO A 188 -10.47 -1.09 -3.98
N GLN A 189 -10.01 0.08 -4.46
CA GLN A 189 -9.43 1.13 -3.63
C GLN A 189 -10.28 2.40 -3.60
N VAL A 190 -10.18 3.12 -2.49
CA VAL A 190 -10.64 4.50 -2.31
C VAL A 190 -9.49 5.43 -2.69
N ILE A 191 -9.80 6.43 -3.51
CA ILE A 191 -8.87 7.49 -3.91
C ILE A 191 -8.87 8.55 -2.82
N MET A 192 -7.70 8.78 -2.23
CA MET A 192 -7.49 9.75 -1.16
C MET A 192 -6.53 10.83 -1.64
N ASN A 193 -6.83 12.10 -1.36
CA ASN A 193 -5.99 13.22 -1.77
C ASN A 193 -5.89 14.29 -0.67
N THR A 194 -4.80 15.04 -0.59
CA THR A 194 -4.69 16.19 0.33
C THR A 194 -5.45 17.42 -0.15
N LEU A 195 -5.75 17.50 -1.45
CA LEU A 195 -6.57 18.53 -2.10
C LEU A 195 -7.92 17.96 -2.53
N ASP A 196 -8.84 18.81 -2.99
CA ASP A 196 -10.21 18.45 -3.38
C ASP A 196 -10.32 18.01 -4.86
N HIS A 197 -9.18 17.85 -5.52
CA HIS A 197 -9.05 17.43 -6.91
C HIS A 197 -7.78 16.60 -7.12
N GLY A 198 -7.77 15.78 -8.17
CA GLY A 198 -6.56 15.14 -8.67
C GLY A 198 -5.66 16.15 -9.42
N THR A 199 -4.40 15.81 -9.62
CA THR A 199 -3.49 16.61 -10.45
C THR A 199 -3.82 16.47 -11.93
N ASP A 200 -3.60 17.52 -12.72
CA ASP A 200 -3.65 17.48 -14.18
C ASP A 200 -2.33 16.97 -14.80
N GLY A 201 -1.30 16.77 -13.97
CA GLY A 201 0.01 16.29 -14.40
C GLY A 201 0.03 14.80 -14.74
N LEU A 202 1.15 14.35 -15.29
CA LEU A 202 1.34 12.96 -15.73
C LEU A 202 2.03 12.15 -14.64
N LEU A 203 1.29 11.23 -14.02
CA LEU A 203 1.86 10.25 -13.13
C LEU A 203 2.47 9.10 -13.95
N ALA A 204 3.80 9.09 -14.06
CA ALA A 204 4.51 7.96 -14.65
C ALA A 204 4.56 6.81 -13.65
N VAL A 205 4.10 5.64 -14.07
CA VAL A 205 4.05 4.47 -13.21
C VAL A 205 4.53 3.24 -14.00
N MET A 206 5.12 2.27 -13.30
CA MET A 206 5.79 1.12 -13.92
C MET A 206 4.86 0.08 -14.54
N ASP A 207 5.03 -0.24 -15.83
CA ASP A 207 4.29 -1.35 -16.44
C ASP A 207 4.67 -2.70 -15.78
N ILE A 208 3.71 -3.28 -15.07
CA ILE A 208 3.86 -4.57 -14.36
C ILE A 208 3.50 -5.77 -15.22
N ALA A 209 2.87 -5.60 -16.38
CA ALA A 209 2.49 -6.72 -17.23
C ALA A 209 3.68 -7.61 -17.64
N PRO A 210 4.89 -7.06 -17.92
CA PRO A 210 6.07 -7.86 -18.17
C PRO A 210 6.43 -8.81 -17.02
N ILE A 211 6.23 -8.41 -15.76
CA ILE A 211 6.51 -9.23 -14.57
C ILE A 211 5.68 -10.51 -14.62
N TYR A 212 4.37 -10.41 -14.84
CA TYR A 212 3.47 -11.57 -14.85
C TYR A 212 3.59 -12.44 -16.10
N SER A 213 4.26 -11.93 -17.14
CA SER A 213 4.60 -12.69 -18.34
C SER A 213 5.96 -13.39 -18.28
N SER A 214 6.73 -13.17 -17.20
CA SER A 214 8.11 -13.64 -17.08
C SER A 214 8.24 -15.17 -17.02
N VAL A 215 9.46 -15.67 -17.17
CA VAL A 215 9.74 -17.11 -17.04
C VAL A 215 9.54 -17.54 -15.58
N GLU A 216 9.96 -16.70 -14.64
CA GLU A 216 9.91 -16.90 -13.21
C GLU A 216 8.47 -17.05 -12.72
N VAL A 217 7.55 -16.15 -13.11
CA VAL A 217 6.13 -16.25 -12.74
C VAL A 217 5.50 -17.51 -13.33
N ARG A 218 5.86 -17.88 -14.57
CA ARG A 218 5.39 -19.14 -15.18
C ARG A 218 5.89 -20.37 -14.43
N GLN A 219 7.13 -20.36 -13.95
CA GLN A 219 7.70 -21.43 -13.15
C GLN A 219 7.03 -21.54 -11.77
N ILE A 220 6.79 -20.41 -11.09
CA ILE A 220 6.04 -20.38 -9.82
C ILE A 220 4.63 -20.93 -10.04
N HIS A 221 3.93 -20.48 -11.08
CA HIS A 221 2.59 -20.98 -11.39
C HIS A 221 2.60 -22.49 -11.69
N ALA A 222 3.57 -22.99 -12.45
CA ALA A 222 3.71 -24.42 -12.73
C ALA A 222 3.98 -25.24 -11.46
N TYR A 223 4.80 -24.72 -10.55
CA TYR A 223 5.06 -25.32 -9.25
C TYR A 223 3.80 -25.38 -8.39
N LEU A 224 3.07 -24.26 -8.25
CA LEU A 224 1.79 -24.20 -7.51
C LEU A 224 0.75 -25.14 -8.10
N LEU A 225 0.67 -25.23 -9.44
CA LEU A 225 -0.21 -26.15 -10.13
C LEU A 225 0.12 -27.62 -9.82
N LYS A 226 1.42 -27.97 -9.75
CA LYS A 226 1.87 -29.31 -9.37
C LYS A 226 1.58 -29.61 -7.90
N GLN A 227 1.73 -28.62 -7.01
CA GLN A 227 1.54 -28.77 -5.57
C GLN A 227 0.06 -28.89 -5.18
N HIS A 228 -0.80 -28.04 -5.74
CA HIS A 228 -2.21 -27.92 -5.32
C HIS A 228 -3.19 -28.60 -6.29
N GLY A 229 -2.77 -28.86 -7.52
CA GLY A 229 -3.62 -29.42 -8.57
C GLY A 229 -4.52 -28.39 -9.25
N LYS A 230 -5.00 -28.74 -10.46
CA LYS A 230 -5.75 -27.82 -11.33
C LYS A 230 -7.02 -27.26 -10.69
N ARG A 231 -7.77 -28.10 -9.96
CA ARG A 231 -9.04 -27.67 -9.35
C ARG A 231 -8.81 -26.61 -8.26
N ALA A 232 -7.86 -26.85 -7.37
CA ALA A 232 -7.53 -25.89 -6.30
C ALA A 232 -7.04 -24.56 -6.87
N MET A 233 -6.24 -24.58 -7.94
CA MET A 233 -5.79 -23.35 -8.62
C MET A 233 -6.94 -22.57 -9.24
N VAL A 234 -7.87 -23.23 -9.93
CA VAL A 234 -9.07 -22.57 -10.49
C VAL A 234 -9.97 -22.02 -9.38
N ASP A 235 -10.11 -22.73 -8.26
CA ASP A 235 -10.90 -22.26 -7.13
C ASP A 235 -10.21 -21.07 -6.43
N ALA A 236 -8.87 -21.04 -6.39
CA ALA A 236 -8.06 -19.93 -5.89
C ALA A 236 -8.21 -18.65 -6.73
N GLU A 237 -8.20 -18.77 -8.06
CA GLU A 237 -8.48 -17.68 -9.00
C GLU A 237 -9.90 -17.13 -8.75
N LYS A 238 -10.92 -17.99 -8.67
CA LYS A 238 -12.29 -17.56 -8.37
C LYS A 238 -12.42 -16.91 -7.00
N GLN A 239 -11.71 -17.39 -5.99
CA GLN A 239 -11.73 -16.80 -4.65
C GLN A 239 -11.16 -15.38 -4.69
N ARG A 240 -10.05 -15.18 -5.41
CA ARG A 240 -9.45 -13.86 -5.65
C ARG A 240 -10.43 -12.95 -6.38
N ASP A 241 -11.03 -13.39 -7.48
CA ASP A 241 -11.93 -12.55 -8.27
C ASP A 241 -13.14 -12.08 -7.45
N ARG A 242 -13.77 -13.02 -6.71
CA ARG A 242 -14.87 -12.67 -5.79
C ARG A 242 -14.43 -11.73 -4.67
N HIS A 243 -13.17 -11.78 -4.25
CA HIS A 243 -12.63 -10.89 -3.24
C HIS A 243 -12.50 -9.47 -3.78
N LEU A 244 -11.89 -9.32 -4.96
CA LEU A 244 -11.77 -8.06 -5.69
C LEU A 244 -13.14 -7.44 -6.00
N ASP A 245 -14.11 -8.25 -6.43
CA ASP A 245 -15.48 -7.80 -6.69
C ASP A 245 -16.20 -7.26 -5.44
N ARG A 246 -15.89 -7.82 -4.26
CA ARG A 246 -16.42 -7.30 -2.99
C ARG A 246 -15.75 -5.97 -2.66
N MET A 247 -14.42 -5.94 -2.64
CA MET A 247 -13.67 -4.72 -2.33
C MET A 247 -14.03 -3.56 -3.26
N THR A 248 -14.25 -3.84 -4.54
CA THR A 248 -14.64 -2.83 -5.53
C THR A 248 -16.00 -2.23 -5.23
N ARG A 249 -16.98 -3.06 -4.85
CA ARG A 249 -18.30 -2.58 -4.43
C ARG A 249 -18.21 -1.78 -3.13
N ASP A 250 -17.44 -2.26 -2.17
CA ASP A 250 -17.27 -1.61 -0.87
C ASP A 250 -16.60 -0.24 -1.02
N ALA A 251 -15.51 -0.14 -1.80
CA ALA A 251 -14.81 1.11 -2.06
C ALA A 251 -15.71 2.13 -2.77
N ARG A 252 -16.44 1.69 -3.80
CA ARG A 252 -17.39 2.54 -4.52
C ARG A 252 -18.50 3.06 -3.62
N ALA A 253 -19.17 2.17 -2.89
CA ALA A 253 -20.27 2.55 -2.00
C ALA A 253 -19.80 3.51 -0.90
N PHE A 254 -18.60 3.24 -0.33
CA PHE A 254 -18.00 4.11 0.66
C PHE A 254 -17.70 5.51 0.10
N ALA A 255 -17.09 5.58 -1.08
CA ALA A 255 -16.78 6.86 -1.71
C ALA A 255 -18.04 7.66 -2.07
N GLU A 256 -19.05 7.02 -2.65
CA GLU A 256 -20.36 7.65 -2.97
C GLU A 256 -21.00 8.23 -1.69
N GLN A 257 -21.08 7.45 -0.61
CA GLN A 257 -21.63 7.91 0.67
C GLN A 257 -20.86 9.11 1.25
N ARG A 258 -19.52 9.12 1.12
CA ARG A 258 -18.67 10.18 1.66
C ARG A 258 -18.80 11.48 0.87
N LEU A 259 -18.93 11.39 -0.45
CA LEU A 259 -19.10 12.54 -1.33
C LEU A 259 -20.51 13.16 -1.21
N GLU A 260 -21.52 12.34 -0.90
CA GLU A 260 -22.88 12.81 -0.59
C GLU A 260 -22.99 13.48 0.78
N ASN A 261 -22.17 13.05 1.76
CA ASN A 261 -22.13 13.61 3.12
C ASN A 261 -20.72 14.07 3.52
N PRO A 262 -20.21 15.19 3.00
CA PRO A 262 -18.82 15.62 3.16
C PRO A 262 -18.38 16.05 4.58
N GLY A 263 -19.11 15.70 5.65
CA GLY A 263 -18.88 16.32 6.97
C GLY A 263 -19.32 15.60 8.24
N VAL A 264 -19.51 14.28 8.27
CA VAL A 264 -19.78 13.58 9.56
C VAL A 264 -18.67 12.56 9.86
N PRO A 265 -17.76 12.87 10.79
CA PRO A 265 -16.91 11.84 11.40
C PRO A 265 -17.82 10.79 12.05
N GLU A 266 -17.64 9.50 11.73
CA GLU A 266 -18.27 8.41 12.48
C GLU A 266 -17.71 8.38 13.90
N GLY A 267 -18.37 9.12 14.79
CA GLY A 267 -17.94 9.27 16.16
C GLY A 267 -18.50 10.54 16.77
N VAL A 268 -19.78 10.49 17.13
CA VAL A 268 -20.47 11.19 18.25
C VAL A 268 -21.92 11.52 17.87
N ALA A 269 -22.84 11.10 18.74
CA ALA A 269 -24.27 11.45 18.84
C ALA A 269 -25.30 10.53 18.15
N GLN A 270 -25.45 9.30 18.66
CA GLN A 270 -26.79 8.87 19.06
C GLN A 270 -27.06 9.44 20.46
N ALA A 271 -27.62 10.65 20.49
CA ALA A 271 -28.33 11.15 21.67
C ALA A 271 -29.80 11.30 21.28
N SER A 272 -30.60 10.36 21.76
CA SER A 272 -32.05 10.32 21.66
C SER A 272 -32.67 11.68 21.95
N ARG A 273 -33.56 12.15 21.06
CA ARG A 273 -34.66 13.03 21.47
C ARG A 273 -35.93 12.19 21.50
N LEU A 274 -36.32 11.82 22.72
CA LEU A 274 -37.68 11.46 23.07
C LEU A 274 -38.55 12.72 22.96
N HIS A 275 -39.62 12.62 22.18
CA HIS A 275 -40.92 13.19 22.50
C HIS A 275 -41.96 12.09 22.35
#